data_AF-A0A9E3N225-F1
#
_entry.id   AF-A0A9E3N225-F1
#
_cell.length_a   1.000
_cell.length_b   1.000
_cell.length_c   1.000
_cell.angle_alpha   90.00
_cell.angle_beta   90.00
_cell.angle_gamma   90.00
#
_symmetry.space_group_name_H-M   'P 1'
#
loop_
_entity.id
_entity.type
_entity.pdbx_description
1 polymer ?
#
loop_
_entity_poly.entity_id
_entity_poly.type
_entity_poly.pdbx_seq_one_letter_code
_entity_poly.pdbx_strand_id
1 'polypeptide(L)' 'MAERISEGEQAVMEVLWADSPLTAAEVAERIPNERGWSERTVKTMLGRLLTKGALVHEEDGRRYLY' A
#
# COMPACT_ATOMS: atom_id res chain seq x y z
N MET A 1 13.91 -5.35 15.48
CA MET A 1 13.51 -3.95 15.75
C MET A 1 12.28 -3.71 14.90
N ALA A 2 11.09 -3.56 15.48
CA ALA A 2 9.90 -3.27 14.68
C ALA A 2 10.06 -1.88 14.06
N GLU A 3 10.28 -1.81 12.75
CA GLU A 3 10.36 -0.54 12.06
C GLU A 3 9.02 0.19 12.21
N ARG A 4 9.07 1.42 12.71
CA ARG A 4 7.86 2.23 12.89
C ARG A 4 7.22 2.46 11.52
N ILE A 5 5.92 2.17 11.45
CA ILE A 5 5.10 2.49 10.30
C ILE A 5 4.79 3.98 10.37
N SER A 6 5.14 4.72 9.32
CA SER A 6 4.83 6.15 9.20
C SER A 6 3.33 6.35 8.97
N GLU A 7 2.81 7.55 9.24
CA GLU A 7 1.39 7.87 9.00
C GLU A 7 0.98 7.63 7.53
N GLY A 8 1.92 7.85 6.58
CA GLY A 8 1.70 7.56 5.17
C GLY A 8 1.49 6.08 4.89
N GLU A 9 2.40 5.25 5.42
CA GLU A 9 2.33 3.79 5.30
C GLU A 9 1.12 3.21 6.05
N GLN A 10 0.77 3.79 7.21
CA GLN A 10 -0.38 3.36 7.99
C GLN A 10 -1.69 3.61 7.22
N ALA A 11 -1.84 4.76 6.55
CA ALA A 11 -3.02 5.03 5.73
C ALA A 11 -3.16 4.03 4.56
N VAL A 12 -2.04 3.63 3.95
CA VAL A 12 -2.03 2.57 2.92
C VAL A 12 -2.48 1.23 3.53
N MET A 13 -2.01 0.89 4.72
CA MET A 13 -2.44 -0.33 5.42
C MET A 13 -3.91 -0.30 5.82
N GLU A 14 -4.46 0.85 6.23
CA GLU A 14 -5.88 0.99 6.56
C GLU A 14 -6.77 0.68 5.34
N VAL A 15 -6.37 1.13 4.15
CA VAL A 15 -7.08 0.82 2.90
C VAL A 15 -7.01 -0.68 2.59
N LEU A 16 -5.83 -1.28 2.74
CA LEU A 16 -5.65 -2.72 2.51
C LEU A 16 -6.39 -3.57 3.54
N TRP A 17 -6.42 -3.17 4.80
CA TRP A 17 -7.21 -3.87 5.83
C TRP A 17 -8.71 -3.80 5.58
N ALA A 18 -9.19 -2.76 4.90
CA ALA A 18 -10.60 -2.64 4.56
C ALA A 18 -10.99 -3.51 3.36
N ASP A 19 -10.11 -3.67 2.35
CA ASP A 19 -10.51 -4.15 1.02
C ASP A 19 -9.46 -5.04 0.30
N SER A 20 -8.48 -5.64 1.00
CA SER A 20 -7.49 -6.55 0.40
C SER A 20 -8.13 -7.83 -0.18
N PRO A 21 -7.61 -8.38 -1.30
CA PRO A 21 -6.39 -8.00 -2.02
C PRO A 21 -6.58 -6.89 -3.06
N LEU A 22 -5.67 -5.90 -3.08
CA LEU A 22 -5.73 -4.75 -4.00
C LEU A 22 -4.43 -4.52 -4.76
N THR A 23 -4.54 -4.01 -5.99
CA THR A 23 -3.38 -3.48 -6.70
C THR A 23 -2.96 -2.12 -6.17
N ALA A 24 -1.70 -1.74 -6.40
CA ALA A 24 -1.19 -0.42 -6.02
C ALA A 24 -1.98 0.75 -6.65
N ALA A 25 -2.60 0.53 -7.82
CA ALA A 25 -3.47 1.51 -8.47
C ALA A 25 -4.79 1.65 -7.69
N GLU A 26 -5.45 0.53 -7.36
CA GLU A 26 -6.70 0.53 -6.59
C GLU A 26 -6.52 1.10 -5.18
N VAL A 27 -5.38 0.84 -4.55
CA VAL A 27 -5.03 1.47 -3.26
C VAL A 27 -4.93 2.98 -3.43
N ALA A 28 -4.28 3.46 -4.49
CA ALA A 28 -4.17 4.89 -4.76
C ALA A 28 -5.54 5.54 -5.05
N GLU A 29 -6.44 4.84 -5.73
CA GLU A 29 -7.81 5.30 -5.98
C GLU A 29 -8.69 5.33 -4.72
N ARG A 30 -8.49 4.38 -3.80
CA ARG A 30 -9.22 4.34 -2.52
C ARG A 30 -8.70 5.36 -1.50
N ILE A 31 -7.47 5.84 -1.65
CA ILE A 31 -6.94 6.87 -0.76
C ILE A 31 -7.66 8.20 -1.06
N PRO A 32 -8.18 8.90 -0.03
CA PRO A 32 -8.90 10.15 -0.24
C PRO A 32 -8.08 11.15 -1.05
N ASN A 33 -8.69 11.77 -2.05
CA ASN A 33 -8.06 12.80 -2.88
C ASN A 33 -7.49 13.97 -2.07
N GLU A 34 -7.99 14.20 -0.84
CA GLU A 34 -7.45 15.18 0.10
C GLU A 34 -5.99 14.93 0.47
N ARG A 35 -5.54 13.67 0.45
CA ARG A 35 -4.13 13.32 0.63
C ARG A 35 -3.30 13.58 -0.63
N GLY A 36 -3.92 13.60 -1.80
CA GLY A 36 -3.30 13.94 -3.09
C GLY A 36 -2.18 12.99 -3.51
N TRP A 37 -2.22 11.73 -3.09
CA TRP A 37 -1.13 10.79 -3.39
C TRP A 37 -1.27 10.21 -4.78
N SER A 38 -0.20 10.35 -5.57
CA SER A 38 -0.08 9.64 -6.84
C SER A 38 0.15 8.15 -6.63
N GLU A 39 -0.19 7.32 -7.62
CA GLU A 39 0.13 5.89 -7.63
C GLU A 39 1.61 5.61 -7.33
N ARG A 40 2.52 6.47 -7.82
CA ARG A 40 3.96 6.37 -7.55
C ARG A 40 4.28 6.53 -6.05
N THR A 41 3.59 7.43 -5.37
CA THR A 41 3.75 7.65 -3.93
C THR A 41 3.29 6.40 -3.16
N VAL A 42 2.13 5.86 -3.51
CA VAL A 42 1.58 4.64 -2.90
C VAL A 42 2.49 3.44 -3.14
N LYS A 43 2.98 3.23 -4.38
CA LYS A 43 3.98 2.19 -4.69
C LYS A 43 5.24 2.30 -3.84
N THR A 44 5.69 3.52 -3.57
CA THR A 44 6.86 3.76 -2.71
C THR A 44 6.58 3.33 -1.27
N MET A 45 5.39 3.63 -0.73
CA MET A 45 4.99 3.22 0.61
C MET A 45 4.79 1.70 0.70
N LEU A 46 4.13 1.09 -0.28
CA LEU A 46 3.98 -0.37 -0.39
C LEU A 46 5.34 -1.07 -0.42
N GLY A 47 6.29 -0.58 -1.22
CA GLY A 47 7.64 -1.12 -1.26
C GLY A 47 8.38 -1.04 0.09
N ARG A 48 8.17 0.05 0.84
CA ARG A 48 8.73 0.18 2.20
C ARG A 48 8.08 -0.80 3.17
N LEU A 49 6.75 -0.95 3.12
CA LEU A 49 6.00 -1.91 3.93
C LEU A 49 6.43 -3.37 3.65
N LEU A 50 6.64 -3.72 2.38
CA LEU A 50 7.21 -5.00 1.98
C LEU A 50 8.61 -5.20 2.55
N THR A 51 9.47 -4.18 2.43
CA THR A 51 10.85 -4.23 2.96
C THR A 51 10.86 -4.43 4.47
N LYS A 52 9.90 -3.81 5.17
CA LYS A 52 9.69 -3.95 6.62
C LYS A 52 9.08 -5.29 7.01
N GLY A 53 8.61 -6.11 6.06
CA GLY A 53 7.87 -7.35 6.31
C GLY A 53 6.47 -7.12 6.90
N ALA A 54 5.93 -5.90 6.79
CA ALA A 54 4.59 -5.55 7.26
C ALA A 54 3.48 -5.92 6.26
N LEU A 55 3.86 -6.19 5.01
CA LEU A 55 2.96 -6.56 3.93
C LEU A 55 3.57 -7.70 3.10
N VAL A 56 2.71 -8.41 2.38
CA VAL A 56 3.11 -9.42 1.41
C VAL A 56 2.40 -9.08 0.10
N HIS A 57 3.06 -9.28 -1.03
CA HIS A 57 2.41 -9.16 -2.32
C HIS A 57 2.14 -10.56 -2.90
N GLU A 58 1.01 -10.72 -3.58
CA GLU A 58 0.73 -11.89 -4.40
C GLU A 58 0.82 -11.52 -5.88
N GLU A 59 1.40 -12.43 -6.67
CA GLU A 59 1.49 -12.28 -8.12
C GLU A 59 0.23 -12.85 -8.78
N ASP A 60 -0.71 -11.97 -9.16
CA ASP A 60 -1.87 -12.32 -9.96
C ASP A 60 -1.57 -12.08 -11.44
N GLY A 61 -0.87 -13.06 -12.04
CA GLY A 61 -0.50 -13.07 -13.45
C GLY A 61 0.49 -11.97 -13.85
N ARG A 62 -0.04 -10.80 -14.26
CA ARG A 62 0.77 -9.61 -14.63
C ARG A 62 0.68 -8.47 -13.62
N ARG A 63 -0.07 -8.66 -12.53
CA ARG A 63 -0.33 -7.64 -11.52
C ARG A 63 0.18 -8.12 -10.17
N TYR A 64 0.61 -7.17 -9.35
CA TYR A 64 0.90 -7.41 -7.94
C TYR A 64 -0.30 -6.97 -7.12
N LEU A 65 -0.84 -7.91 -6.35
CA LEU A 65 -1.86 -7.68 -5.34
C LEU A 65 -1.18 -7.55 -3.98
N TYR A 66 -1.71 -6.66 -3.15
CA TYR A 66 -1.21 -6.29 -1.84
C TYR A 66 -2.32 -6.48 -0.79
#